data_AF-A0A4R9IPD4-F1
#
_entry.id   AF-A0A4R9IPD4-F1
#
_cell.length_a   1.000
_cell.length_b   1.000
_cell.length_c   1.000
_cell.angle_alpha   90.00
_cell.angle_beta   90.00
_cell.angle_gamma   90.00
#
_symmetry.space_group_name_H-M   'P 1'
#
loop_
_entity.id
_entity.type
_entity.pdbx_description
1 polymer ?
#
loop_
_entity_poly.entity_id
_entity_poly.type
_entity_poly.pdbx_seq_one_letter_code
_entity_poly.pdbx_strand_id
1 'polypeptide(L)'
;MVDSKPLFELNSYKAVFIVFVLYWFSGYPLYSDESKLNAKQSKILKESYSYLETLEPKRIKIDKSTYNHLTQFESIFKFGFSGKKLSRWIQSRIKKYSYGSTGDYVAMYHDGDVLLGRSFFSLNRLDRVLVLLHEARHADGKNYSHVVCPENFQFLNPRDWKIHPAGKKGCDSVSDGGYGITAAFLFELGAYGYLNQTEAAHRYNSEISRVLRD
;
A
#
# COMPACT_ATOMS: atom_id res chain seq x y z
N MET A 1 -56.81 51.54 5.21
CA MET A 1 -57.13 50.17 5.67
C MET A 1 -57.11 49.30 4.42
N VAL A 2 -56.21 48.34 4.17
CA VAL A 2 -55.10 47.71 4.89
C VAL A 2 -54.09 47.30 3.82
N ASP A 3 -52.81 47.63 4.03
CA ASP A 3 -51.67 47.10 3.29
C ASP A 3 -51.44 45.62 3.64
N SER A 4 -51.27 44.76 2.65
CA SER A 4 -50.75 43.39 2.84
C SER A 4 -49.42 43.23 2.10
N LYS A 5 -48.34 43.37 2.86
CA LYS A 5 -46.95 43.06 2.47
C LYS A 5 -46.78 41.55 2.19
N PRO A 6 -45.85 41.16 1.29
CA PRO A 6 -45.52 39.75 1.08
C PRO A 6 -44.75 39.18 2.29
N LEU A 7 -45.30 38.11 2.85
CA LEU A 7 -44.72 37.24 3.88
C LEU A 7 -43.68 36.29 3.26
N PHE A 8 -42.62 36.81 2.64
CA PHE A 8 -41.54 35.96 2.12
C PHE A 8 -40.17 36.64 2.17
N GLU A 9 -39.85 37.25 3.30
CA GLU A 9 -38.46 37.53 3.65
C GLU A 9 -38.22 37.06 5.07
N LEU A 10 -37.03 36.51 5.33
CA LEU A 10 -36.57 35.84 6.56
C LEU A 10 -36.82 34.33 6.65
N ASN A 11 -36.00 33.55 5.93
CA ASN A 11 -35.32 32.39 6.52
C ASN A 11 -34.21 31.75 5.65
N SER A 12 -33.85 32.35 4.51
CA SER A 12 -32.79 31.83 3.62
C SER A 12 -31.41 31.78 4.29
N TYR A 13 -31.00 32.84 5.01
CA TYR A 13 -29.65 32.92 5.59
C TYR A 13 -29.40 31.97 6.77
N LYS A 14 -30.44 31.61 7.54
CA LYS A 14 -30.29 30.66 8.67
C LYS A 14 -30.23 29.21 8.18
N ALA A 15 -30.94 28.87 7.11
CA ALA A 15 -30.90 27.54 6.51
C ALA A 15 -29.52 27.22 5.90
N VAL A 16 -28.89 28.20 5.22
CA VAL A 16 -27.56 28.03 4.63
C VAL A 16 -26.47 27.84 5.70
N PHE A 17 -26.57 28.53 6.84
CA PHE A 17 -25.60 28.40 7.94
C PHE A 17 -25.67 27.03 8.62
N ILE A 18 -26.87 26.47 8.79
CA ILE A 18 -27.07 25.14 9.41
C ILE A 18 -26.53 24.02 8.50
N VAL A 19 -26.70 24.14 7.18
CA VAL A 19 -26.13 23.17 6.22
C VAL A 19 -24.60 23.22 6.21
N PHE A 20 -23.99 24.42 6.29
CA PHE A 20 -22.53 24.57 6.36
C PHE A 20 -21.93 23.99 7.65
N VAL A 21 -22.59 24.20 8.79
CA VAL A 21 -22.14 23.65 10.09
C VAL A 21 -22.28 22.13 10.14
N LEU A 22 -23.37 21.56 9.58
CA LEU A 22 -23.53 20.11 9.50
C LEU A 22 -22.53 19.45 8.53
N TYR A 23 -22.15 20.13 7.45
CA TYR A 23 -21.09 19.65 6.55
C TYR A 23 -19.69 19.73 7.17
N TRP A 24 -19.45 20.70 8.08
CA TRP A 24 -18.22 20.78 8.87
C TRP A 24 -18.13 19.69 9.95
N PHE A 25 -19.27 19.24 10.49
CA PHE A 25 -19.32 18.16 11.48
C PHE A 25 -19.50 16.76 10.88
N SER A 26 -19.81 16.64 9.58
CA SER A 26 -19.83 15.34 8.87
C SER A 26 -18.45 14.90 8.41
N GLY A 27 -17.38 15.45 8.99
CA GLY A 27 -16.08 14.78 9.01
C GLY A 27 -16.25 13.44 9.71
N TYR A 28 -16.73 12.43 8.97
CA TYR A 28 -16.63 11.05 9.38
C TYR A 28 -15.20 10.85 9.84
N PRO A 29 -14.95 10.49 11.12
CA PRO A 29 -13.64 10.03 11.48
C PRO A 29 -13.46 8.75 10.68
N LEU A 30 -12.69 8.81 9.59
CA LEU A 30 -12.28 7.68 8.76
C LEU A 30 -11.46 6.63 9.56
N TYR A 31 -11.34 6.83 10.88
CA TYR A 31 -10.37 6.25 11.79
C TYR A 31 -10.90 6.13 13.24
N SER A 32 -12.22 5.99 13.45
CA SER A 32 -12.79 5.85 14.82
C SER A 32 -12.24 4.64 15.59
N ASP A 33 -11.72 3.65 14.88
CA ASP A 33 -11.22 2.38 15.43
C ASP A 33 -9.68 2.30 15.43
N GLU A 34 -8.98 3.41 15.17
CA GLU A 34 -7.52 3.42 15.25
C GLU A 34 -7.01 3.37 16.69
N SER A 35 -6.05 2.48 16.90
CA SER A 35 -5.35 2.34 18.17
C SER A 35 -3.85 2.25 17.93
N LYS A 36 -3.06 2.62 18.95
CA LYS A 36 -1.62 2.37 18.94
C LYS A 36 -1.37 0.86 18.93
N LEU A 37 -0.29 0.44 18.27
CA LEU A 37 0.13 -0.96 18.31
C LEU A 37 0.37 -1.40 19.77
N ASN A 38 -0.21 -2.54 20.16
CA ASN A 38 0.13 -3.16 21.44
C ASN A 38 1.53 -3.78 21.40
N ALA A 39 2.01 -4.30 22.54
CA ALA A 39 3.35 -4.87 22.66
C ALA A 39 3.61 -6.05 21.69
N LYS A 40 2.62 -6.92 21.49
CA LYS A 40 2.72 -8.07 20.58
C LYS A 40 2.80 -7.60 19.11
N GLN A 41 1.94 -6.67 18.72
CA GLN A 41 1.93 -6.08 17.37
C GLN A 41 3.23 -5.33 17.08
N SER A 42 3.70 -4.54 18.04
CA SER A 42 4.98 -3.83 17.95
C SER A 42 6.16 -4.79 17.79
N LYS A 43 6.14 -5.92 18.50
CA LYS A 43 7.15 -6.97 18.34
C LYS A 43 7.13 -7.58 16.93
N ILE A 44 5.95 -7.92 16.41
CA ILE A 44 5.79 -8.47 15.05
C ILE A 44 6.29 -7.49 13.97
N LEU A 45 5.99 -6.20 14.12
CA LEU A 45 6.49 -5.16 13.21
C LEU A 45 8.03 -5.09 13.24
N LYS A 46 8.62 -5.05 14.43
CA LYS A 46 10.09 -5.06 14.60
C LYS A 46 10.73 -6.31 13.99
N GLU A 47 10.15 -7.49 14.21
CA GLU A 47 10.62 -8.74 13.61
C GLU A 47 10.58 -8.71 12.07
N SER A 48 9.62 -8.00 11.47
CA SER A 48 9.52 -7.85 10.01
C SER A 48 10.69 -7.02 9.46
N TYR A 49 11.05 -5.93 10.14
CA TYR A 49 12.25 -5.15 9.82
C TYR A 49 13.54 -5.94 10.05
N SER A 50 13.68 -6.60 11.20
CA SER A 50 14.85 -7.43 11.46
C SER A 50 15.02 -8.53 10.42
N TYR A 51 13.93 -9.15 9.96
CA TYR A 51 13.96 -10.10 8.85
C TYR A 51 14.44 -9.45 7.55
N LEU A 52 13.86 -8.31 7.15
CA LEU A 52 14.28 -7.58 5.95
C LEU A 52 15.78 -7.27 5.99
N GLU A 53 16.31 -6.83 7.12
CA GLU A 53 17.73 -6.50 7.30
C GLU A 53 18.67 -7.71 7.20
N THR A 54 18.16 -8.95 7.21
CA THR A 54 18.97 -10.15 6.93
C THR A 54 19.10 -10.48 5.44
N LEU A 55 18.36 -9.78 4.58
CA LEU A 55 18.33 -10.02 3.14
C LEU A 55 19.41 -9.16 2.46
N GLU A 56 20.57 -9.74 2.21
CA GLU A 56 21.70 -9.06 1.60
C GLU A 56 22.14 -9.81 0.32
N PRO A 57 22.83 -9.15 -0.62
CA PRO A 57 23.30 -9.79 -1.84
C PRO A 57 24.09 -11.07 -1.55
N LYS A 58 23.71 -12.14 -2.24
CA LYS A 58 24.43 -13.42 -2.24
C LYS A 58 24.99 -13.70 -3.63
N ARG A 59 25.53 -14.90 -3.81
CA ARG A 59 25.83 -15.41 -5.16
C ARG A 59 24.52 -15.55 -5.96
N ILE A 60 24.45 -14.89 -7.10
CA ILE A 60 23.35 -15.01 -8.07
C ILE A 60 23.18 -16.48 -8.49
N LYS A 61 21.93 -16.94 -8.53
CA LYS A 61 21.50 -18.32 -8.81
C LYS A 61 20.87 -18.50 -10.19
N ILE A 62 20.62 -17.40 -10.89
CA ILE A 62 20.16 -17.39 -12.29
C ILE A 62 21.31 -17.02 -13.22
N ASP A 63 21.09 -17.17 -14.53
CA ASP A 63 22.07 -16.73 -15.52
C ASP A 63 22.36 -15.22 -15.39
N LYS A 64 23.64 -14.84 -15.53
CA LYS A 64 24.10 -13.46 -15.30
C LYS A 64 23.57 -12.50 -16.37
N SER A 65 23.48 -12.94 -17.62
CA SER A 65 22.92 -12.12 -18.70
C SER A 65 21.44 -11.83 -18.42
N THR A 66 20.71 -12.87 -18.03
CA THR A 66 19.30 -12.78 -17.62
C THR A 66 19.12 -11.83 -16.43
N TYR A 67 19.94 -11.96 -15.38
CA TYR A 67 19.89 -11.05 -14.24
C TYR A 67 20.09 -9.59 -14.64
N ASN A 68 21.17 -9.30 -15.39
CA ASN A 68 21.51 -7.95 -15.81
C ASN A 68 20.45 -7.32 -16.74
N HIS A 69 19.77 -8.15 -17.54
CA HIS A 69 18.73 -7.68 -18.45
C HIS A 69 17.40 -7.39 -17.75
N LEU A 70 17.06 -8.20 -16.73
CA LEU A 70 15.72 -8.19 -16.13
C LEU A 70 15.63 -7.44 -14.79
N THR A 71 16.74 -7.25 -14.06
CA THR A 71 16.68 -6.50 -12.79
C THR A 71 16.22 -5.06 -13.01
N GLN A 72 15.32 -4.61 -12.15
CA GLN A 72 14.86 -3.21 -12.07
C GLN A 72 15.14 -2.61 -10.69
N PHE A 73 15.83 -3.34 -9.80
CA PHE A 73 15.92 -2.93 -8.40
C PHE A 73 16.68 -1.61 -8.25
N GLU A 74 17.89 -1.53 -8.79
CA GLU A 74 18.74 -0.35 -8.64
C GLU A 74 18.21 0.86 -9.43
N SER A 75 17.56 0.62 -10.57
CA SER A 75 16.90 1.69 -11.34
C SER A 75 15.76 2.34 -10.56
N ILE A 76 15.01 1.56 -9.77
CA ILE A 76 13.91 2.05 -8.92
C ILE A 76 14.44 2.71 -7.66
N PHE A 77 15.25 1.98 -6.87
CA PHE A 77 15.63 2.40 -5.52
C PHE A 77 16.85 3.34 -5.47
N LYS A 78 17.60 3.46 -6.57
CA LYS A 78 18.85 4.23 -6.68
C LYS A 78 19.95 3.74 -5.73
N PHE A 79 19.87 2.48 -5.32
CA PHE A 79 20.91 1.75 -4.61
C PHE A 79 20.81 0.25 -4.94
N GLY A 80 21.95 -0.45 -4.95
CA GLY A 80 21.97 -1.91 -5.11
C GLY A 80 21.29 -2.66 -3.97
N PHE A 81 20.76 -3.86 -4.25
CA PHE A 81 19.99 -4.68 -3.31
C PHE A 81 20.65 -4.75 -1.93
N SER A 82 19.90 -4.35 -0.90
CA SER A 82 20.32 -4.45 0.50
C SER A 82 19.10 -4.27 1.39
N GLY A 83 18.83 -5.27 2.21
CA GLY A 83 17.75 -5.28 3.19
C GLY A 83 17.87 -4.13 4.18
N LYS A 84 19.09 -3.80 4.63
CA LYS A 84 19.33 -2.64 5.50
C LYS A 84 18.99 -1.31 4.83
N LYS A 85 19.35 -1.14 3.55
CA LYS A 85 19.01 0.09 2.80
C LYS A 85 17.51 0.19 2.57
N LEU A 86 16.85 -0.92 2.22
CA LEU A 86 15.39 -0.98 2.10
C LEU A 86 14.68 -0.67 3.41
N SER A 87 15.14 -1.25 4.53
CA SER A 87 14.61 -0.97 5.88
C SER A 87 14.59 0.53 6.16
N ARG A 88 15.71 1.22 5.90
CA ARG A 88 15.81 2.68 6.03
C ARG A 88 14.93 3.43 5.04
N TRP A 89 14.85 2.95 3.79
CA TRP A 89 14.02 3.56 2.75
C TRP A 89 12.54 3.53 3.11
N ILE A 90 12.06 2.44 3.71
CA ILE A 90 10.68 2.29 4.22
C ILE A 90 10.49 3.23 5.41
N GLN A 91 11.41 3.21 6.39
CA GLN A 91 11.31 4.02 7.60
C GLN A 91 11.43 5.53 7.34
N SER A 92 12.07 5.96 6.27
CA SER A 92 12.09 7.39 5.88
C SER A 92 10.76 7.88 5.30
N ARG A 93 9.85 6.96 4.95
CA ARG A 93 8.56 7.24 4.31
C ARG A 93 7.37 7.04 5.24
N ILE A 94 7.46 6.07 6.14
CA ILE A 94 6.42 5.77 7.12
C ILE A 94 6.86 6.31 8.48
N LYS A 95 6.18 7.36 8.94
CA LYS A 95 6.44 8.07 10.19
C LYS A 95 5.84 7.33 11.39
N LYS A 96 4.71 6.64 11.21
CA LYS A 96 3.97 6.01 12.30
C LYS A 96 3.14 4.82 11.81
N TYR A 97 2.91 3.89 12.73
CA TYR A 97 2.02 2.74 12.54
C TYR A 97 0.88 2.77 13.54
N SER A 98 -0.34 2.57 13.06
CA SER A 98 -1.56 2.36 13.85
C SER A 98 -2.15 0.97 13.56
N TYR A 99 -3.08 0.53 14.39
CA TYR A 99 -3.87 -0.69 14.20
C TYR A 99 -5.35 -0.35 14.22
N GLY A 100 -6.12 -0.92 13.29
CA GLY A 100 -7.56 -0.67 13.20
C GLY A 100 -8.19 -1.37 12.00
N SER A 101 -9.42 -0.96 11.67
CA SER A 101 -10.17 -1.51 10.54
C SER A 101 -9.68 -0.94 9.21
N THR A 102 -9.23 -1.82 8.32
CA THR A 102 -8.77 -1.49 6.97
C THR A 102 -9.74 -1.96 5.88
N GLY A 103 -10.93 -2.44 6.26
CA GLY A 103 -11.90 -3.04 5.33
C GLY A 103 -11.31 -4.24 4.59
N ASP A 104 -11.37 -4.20 3.25
CA ASP A 104 -10.80 -5.23 2.37
C ASP A 104 -9.26 -5.14 2.27
N TYR A 105 -8.60 -4.12 2.82
CA TYR A 105 -7.16 -3.94 2.65
C TYR A 105 -6.35 -4.56 3.80
N VAL A 106 -5.10 -4.96 3.52
CA VAL A 106 -4.20 -5.47 4.58
C VAL A 106 -3.60 -4.32 5.40
N ALA A 107 -3.31 -3.21 4.73
CA ALA A 107 -2.82 -1.97 5.31
C ALA A 107 -3.30 -0.81 4.44
N MET A 108 -3.24 0.42 4.98
CA MET A 108 -3.54 1.63 4.25
C MET A 108 -2.56 2.74 4.65
N TYR A 109 -1.90 3.33 3.65
CA TYR A 109 -1.11 4.54 3.81
C TYR A 109 -1.99 5.81 3.78
N HIS A 110 -1.72 6.74 4.70
CA HIS A 110 -2.26 8.10 4.68
C HIS A 110 -1.28 9.09 5.34
N ASP A 111 -0.76 10.04 4.55
CA ASP A 111 0.08 11.17 5.01
C ASP A 111 1.27 10.81 5.93
N GLY A 112 1.90 9.66 5.66
CA GLY A 112 3.05 9.16 6.43
C GLY A 112 2.66 8.22 7.57
N ASP A 113 1.38 8.07 7.87
CA ASP A 113 0.87 7.05 8.78
C ASP A 113 0.42 5.82 7.99
N VAL A 114 0.72 4.63 8.52
CA VAL A 114 0.21 3.36 7.97
C VAL A 114 -0.68 2.69 8.99
N LEU A 115 -1.96 2.54 8.64
CA LEU A 115 -2.93 1.76 9.38
C LEU A 115 -2.79 0.28 9.01
N LEU A 116 -2.39 -0.54 9.96
CA LEU A 116 -2.24 -1.98 9.78
C LEU A 116 -3.54 -2.71 10.18
N GLY A 117 -4.07 -3.51 9.26
CA GLY A 117 -5.24 -4.35 9.52
C GLY A 117 -4.91 -5.60 10.35
N ARG A 118 -5.95 -6.32 10.79
CA ARG A 118 -5.79 -7.59 11.52
C ARG A 118 -5.02 -8.64 10.72
N SER A 119 -5.29 -8.73 9.42
CA SER A 119 -4.68 -9.72 8.51
C SER A 119 -3.17 -9.55 8.40
N PHE A 120 -2.64 -8.32 8.49
CA PHE A 120 -1.19 -8.05 8.46
C PHE A 120 -0.42 -8.87 9.50
N PHE A 121 -0.96 -8.97 10.73
CA PHE A 121 -0.27 -9.67 11.82
C PHE A 121 -0.33 -11.20 11.70
N SER A 122 -1.23 -11.74 10.86
CA SER A 122 -1.27 -13.17 10.52
C SER A 122 -0.41 -13.56 9.32
N LEU A 123 0.08 -12.58 8.55
CA LEU A 123 0.97 -12.84 7.42
C LEU A 123 2.32 -13.41 7.87
N ASN A 124 2.96 -14.18 6.99
CA ASN A 124 4.36 -14.58 7.18
C ASN A 124 5.29 -13.36 7.07
N ARG A 125 6.56 -13.54 7.46
CA ARG A 125 7.53 -12.42 7.54
C ARG A 125 7.77 -11.74 6.20
N LEU A 126 7.81 -12.50 5.10
CA LEU A 126 8.02 -11.96 3.76
C LEU A 126 6.82 -11.13 3.31
N ASP A 127 5.61 -11.65 3.45
CA ASP A 127 4.40 -10.93 3.03
C ASP A 127 4.19 -9.64 3.82
N ARG A 128 4.57 -9.62 5.12
CA ARG A 128 4.61 -8.38 5.90
C ARG A 128 5.59 -7.36 5.33
N VAL A 129 6.80 -7.79 4.94
CA VAL A 129 7.78 -6.91 4.29
C VAL A 129 7.25 -6.37 2.97
N LEU A 130 6.59 -7.19 2.14
CA LEU A 130 6.00 -6.75 0.88
C LEU A 130 4.93 -5.68 1.11
N VAL A 131 4.07 -5.86 2.10
CA VAL A 131 3.06 -4.85 2.47
C VAL A 131 3.73 -3.56 2.93
N LEU A 132 4.71 -3.62 3.83
CA LEU A 132 5.40 -2.41 4.30
C LEU A 132 6.12 -1.67 3.17
N LEU A 133 6.76 -2.40 2.26
CA LEU A 133 7.42 -1.83 1.09
C LEU A 133 6.41 -1.15 0.17
N HIS A 134 5.28 -1.83 -0.10
CA HIS A 134 4.17 -1.32 -0.89
C HIS A 134 3.61 -0.02 -0.32
N GLU A 135 3.22 -0.02 0.95
CA GLU A 135 2.64 1.17 1.61
C GLU A 135 3.63 2.34 1.64
N ALA A 136 4.93 2.06 1.81
CA ALA A 136 5.94 3.11 1.76
C ALA A 136 5.98 3.81 0.38
N ARG A 137 5.72 3.10 -0.72
CA ARG A 137 5.72 3.72 -2.06
C ARG A 137 4.68 4.81 -2.22
N HIS A 138 3.53 4.68 -1.56
CA HIS A 138 2.49 5.70 -1.59
C HIS A 138 2.96 7.05 -1.03
N ALA A 139 4.03 7.07 -0.21
CA ALA A 139 4.63 8.31 0.28
C ALA A 139 5.39 9.12 -0.77
N ASP A 140 5.78 8.51 -1.89
CA ASP A 140 6.56 9.19 -2.94
C ASP A 140 5.68 10.10 -3.84
N GLY A 141 4.36 10.15 -3.61
CA GLY A 141 3.45 11.10 -4.24
C GLY A 141 2.18 10.48 -4.80
N LYS A 142 1.25 11.34 -5.23
CA LYS A 142 -0.09 10.94 -5.71
C LYS A 142 -0.07 10.01 -6.92
N ASN A 143 0.97 10.10 -7.76
CA ASN A 143 1.12 9.23 -8.94
C ASN A 143 1.32 7.76 -8.57
N TYR A 144 1.75 7.47 -7.33
CA TYR A 144 1.90 6.11 -6.83
C TYR A 144 0.67 5.61 -6.08
N SER A 145 -0.43 6.36 -6.08
CA SER A 145 -1.72 5.87 -5.58
C SER A 145 -2.34 4.88 -6.55
N HIS A 146 -3.10 3.92 -6.03
CA HIS A 146 -3.82 2.99 -6.88
C HIS A 146 -4.86 3.67 -7.76
N VAL A 147 -5.05 3.12 -8.95
CA VAL A 147 -6.16 3.41 -9.86
C VAL A 147 -7.17 2.26 -9.84
N VAL A 148 -8.32 2.50 -10.45
CA VAL A 148 -9.34 1.47 -10.63
C VAL A 148 -8.81 0.42 -11.60
N CYS A 149 -8.83 -0.84 -11.19
CA CYS A 149 -8.51 -1.95 -12.07
C CYS A 149 -9.60 -2.10 -13.15
N PRO A 150 -9.25 -2.51 -14.38
CA PRO A 150 -10.23 -2.80 -15.42
C PRO A 150 -11.37 -3.72 -14.96
N GLU A 151 -12.57 -3.55 -15.51
CA GLU A 151 -13.74 -4.39 -15.17
C GLU A 151 -13.51 -5.87 -15.54
N ASN A 152 -12.71 -6.13 -16.56
CA ASN A 152 -12.31 -7.47 -16.99
C ASN A 152 -11.00 -7.94 -16.35
N PHE A 153 -10.55 -7.34 -15.24
CA PHE A 153 -9.30 -7.72 -14.58
C PHE A 153 -9.35 -9.17 -14.10
N GLN A 154 -8.44 -10.00 -14.62
CA GLN A 154 -8.54 -11.47 -14.51
C GLN A 154 -7.81 -12.05 -13.29
N PHE A 155 -7.07 -11.22 -12.55
CA PHE A 155 -6.21 -11.69 -11.46
C PHE A 155 -6.85 -11.48 -10.09
N LEU A 156 -6.79 -12.50 -9.24
CA LEU A 156 -7.19 -12.40 -7.84
C LEU A 156 -6.14 -11.68 -7.00
N ASN A 157 -6.51 -11.32 -5.77
CA ASN A 157 -5.51 -10.85 -4.82
C ASN A 157 -4.69 -12.03 -4.25
N PRO A 158 -3.35 -12.05 -4.41
CA PRO A 158 -2.50 -13.13 -3.93
C PRO A 158 -2.44 -13.23 -2.41
N ARG A 159 -2.75 -12.14 -1.71
CA ARG A 159 -2.71 -12.05 -0.24
C ARG A 159 -4.07 -12.41 0.36
N ASP A 160 -5.15 -12.28 -0.40
CA ASP A 160 -6.50 -12.72 -0.01
C ASP A 160 -7.40 -12.98 -1.24
N TRP A 161 -7.55 -14.25 -1.59
CA TRP A 161 -8.43 -14.74 -2.67
C TRP A 161 -9.90 -14.30 -2.60
N LYS A 162 -10.40 -13.80 -1.46
CA LYS A 162 -11.76 -13.27 -1.33
C LYS A 162 -11.91 -11.88 -1.95
N ILE A 163 -10.78 -11.21 -2.23
CA ILE A 163 -10.76 -9.88 -2.82
C ILE A 163 -10.63 -10.01 -4.33
N HIS A 164 -11.68 -9.59 -5.03
CA HIS A 164 -11.70 -9.41 -6.48
C HIS A 164 -11.30 -7.96 -6.82
N PRO A 165 -10.14 -7.72 -7.47
CA PRO A 165 -9.68 -6.36 -7.77
C PRO A 165 -10.44 -5.67 -8.90
N ALA A 166 -11.11 -6.43 -9.79
CA ALA A 166 -11.87 -5.88 -10.91
C ALA A 166 -12.86 -4.79 -10.46
N GLY A 167 -12.84 -3.64 -11.15
CA GLY A 167 -13.68 -2.47 -10.82
C GLY A 167 -13.33 -1.79 -9.48
N LYS A 168 -12.30 -2.25 -8.75
CA LYS A 168 -11.86 -1.67 -7.47
C LYS A 168 -10.56 -0.88 -7.63
N LYS A 169 -10.36 0.09 -6.75
CA LYS A 169 -9.10 0.86 -6.64
C LYS A 169 -8.01 -0.04 -6.05
N GLY A 170 -7.19 -0.64 -6.90
CA GLY A 170 -6.23 -1.66 -6.46
C GLY A 170 -5.18 -2.06 -7.50
N CYS A 171 -5.00 -1.27 -8.55
CA CYS A 171 -3.98 -1.47 -9.59
C CYS A 171 -3.02 -0.28 -9.62
N ASP A 172 -1.79 -0.50 -10.09
CA ASP A 172 -0.82 0.56 -10.32
C ASP A 172 -0.93 1.07 -11.75
N SER A 173 -0.91 2.40 -11.91
CA SER A 173 -0.87 3.06 -13.22
C SER A 173 0.54 3.32 -13.74
N VAL A 174 1.56 3.14 -12.89
CA VAL A 174 2.98 3.33 -13.21
C VAL A 174 3.76 2.05 -12.90
N SER A 175 4.78 1.78 -13.70
CA SER A 175 5.53 0.51 -13.65
C SER A 175 6.28 0.27 -12.34
N ASP A 176 6.61 1.34 -11.61
CA ASP A 176 7.26 1.33 -10.31
C ASP A 176 6.32 1.79 -9.18
N GLY A 177 5.01 1.52 -9.31
CA GLY A 177 4.05 1.63 -8.21
C GLY A 177 4.29 0.61 -7.08
N GLY A 178 3.38 0.52 -6.11
CA GLY A 178 3.52 -0.38 -4.96
C GLY A 178 3.75 -1.86 -5.35
N TYR A 179 3.01 -2.34 -6.34
CA TYR A 179 3.19 -3.68 -6.90
C TYR A 179 4.44 -3.78 -7.79
N GLY A 180 4.76 -2.73 -8.54
CA GLY A 180 5.98 -2.67 -9.34
C GLY A 180 7.25 -2.84 -8.51
N ILE A 181 7.36 -2.10 -7.40
CA ILE A 181 8.55 -2.17 -6.55
C ILE A 181 8.64 -3.47 -5.74
N THR A 182 7.49 -4.06 -5.37
CA THR A 182 7.47 -5.36 -4.68
C THR A 182 7.82 -6.49 -5.65
N ALA A 183 7.42 -6.40 -6.92
CA ALA A 183 7.88 -7.31 -7.98
C ALA A 183 9.41 -7.21 -8.15
N ALA A 184 9.97 -6.00 -8.23
CA ALA A 184 11.42 -5.81 -8.35
C ALA A 184 12.18 -6.40 -7.14
N PHE A 185 11.64 -6.25 -5.92
CA PHE A 185 12.21 -6.88 -4.74
C PHE A 185 12.13 -8.42 -4.77
N LEU A 186 11.01 -8.99 -5.20
CA LEU A 186 10.84 -10.44 -5.33
C LEU A 186 11.77 -11.05 -6.38
N PHE A 187 12.04 -10.32 -7.47
CA PHE A 187 13.03 -10.70 -8.46
C PHE A 187 14.42 -10.88 -7.82
N GLU A 188 14.86 -9.94 -6.98
CA GLU A 188 16.14 -10.05 -6.27
C GLU A 188 16.16 -11.26 -5.33
N LEU A 189 15.06 -11.55 -4.62
CA LEU A 189 14.97 -12.73 -3.76
C LEU A 189 15.09 -14.04 -4.55
N GLY A 190 14.50 -14.13 -5.73
CA GLY A 190 14.65 -15.27 -6.64
C GLY A 190 16.07 -15.36 -7.21
N ALA A 191 16.63 -14.23 -7.64
CA ALA A 191 17.97 -14.15 -8.22
C ALA A 191 19.06 -14.55 -7.21
N TYR A 192 18.94 -14.15 -5.94
CA TYR A 192 19.90 -14.49 -4.88
C TYR A 192 19.60 -15.81 -4.16
N GLY A 193 18.52 -16.51 -4.54
CA GLY A 193 18.16 -17.83 -4.01
C GLY A 193 17.60 -17.79 -2.58
N TYR A 194 16.99 -16.68 -2.16
CA TYR A 194 16.17 -16.61 -0.96
C TYR A 194 14.82 -17.30 -1.14
N LEU A 195 14.33 -17.33 -2.38
CA LEU A 195 13.16 -18.08 -2.80
C LEU A 195 13.57 -19.14 -3.82
N ASN A 196 12.85 -20.26 -3.85
CA ASN A 196 12.97 -21.18 -4.98
C ASN A 196 12.39 -20.51 -6.25
N GLN A 197 12.84 -20.95 -7.43
CA GLN A 197 12.51 -20.27 -8.68
C GLN A 197 11.01 -20.26 -8.99
N THR A 198 10.30 -21.35 -8.68
CA THR A 198 8.85 -21.44 -8.88
C THR A 198 8.08 -20.46 -8.00
N GLU A 199 8.45 -20.39 -6.72
CA GLU A 199 7.84 -19.45 -5.77
C GLU A 199 8.15 -18.00 -6.15
N ALA A 200 9.40 -17.70 -6.51
CA ALA A 200 9.80 -16.37 -6.97
C ALA A 200 9.00 -15.95 -8.20
N ALA A 201 8.89 -16.81 -9.22
CA ALA A 201 8.14 -16.54 -10.44
C ALA A 201 6.64 -16.35 -10.15
N HIS A 202 6.04 -17.21 -9.33
CA HIS A 202 4.63 -17.09 -8.97
C HIS A 202 4.34 -15.76 -8.26
N ARG A 203 5.14 -15.42 -7.23
CA ARG A 203 4.97 -14.18 -6.47
C ARG A 203 5.23 -12.94 -7.34
N TYR A 204 6.32 -12.94 -8.12
CA TYR A 204 6.63 -11.87 -9.06
C TYR A 204 5.49 -11.63 -10.05
N ASN A 205 5.02 -12.70 -10.71
CA ASN A 205 3.94 -12.61 -11.68
C ASN A 205 2.65 -12.10 -11.05
N SER A 206 2.41 -12.48 -9.79
CA SER A 206 1.25 -11.97 -9.08
C SER A 206 1.30 -10.47 -8.80
N GLU A 207 2.46 -9.91 -8.45
CA GLU A 207 2.56 -8.45 -8.27
C GLU A 207 2.49 -7.72 -9.62
N ILE A 208 3.27 -8.16 -10.62
CA ILE A 208 3.34 -7.46 -11.91
C ILE A 208 2.01 -7.49 -12.67
N SER A 209 1.14 -8.49 -12.41
CA SER A 209 -0.20 -8.57 -13.01
C SER A 209 -1.11 -7.38 -12.66
N ARG A 210 -0.79 -6.63 -11.60
CA ARG A 210 -1.54 -5.47 -11.11
C ARG A 210 -0.98 -4.14 -11.55
N VAL A 211 0.14 -4.18 -12.27
CA VAL A 211 0.69 -3.02 -12.94
C VAL A 211 0.03 -2.96 -14.32
N LEU A 212 -0.78 -1.93 -14.55
CA LEU A 212 -1.41 -1.74 -15.85
C LEU A 212 -0.32 -1.46 -16.88
N ARG A 213 -0.40 -2.17 -18.01
CA ARG A 213 0.44 -1.91 -19.17
C ARG A 213 -0.37 -1.03 -20.11
N ASP A 214 0.26 0.03 -20.61
CA ASP A 214 -0.30 0.88 -21.66
C ASP A 214 -0.67 0.06 -22.91
#